data_AF-A0A446CVA0-F1
#
_entry.id   AF-A0A446CVA0-F1
#
_cell.length_a   1.000
_cell.length_b   1.000
_cell.length_c   1.000
_cell.angle_alpha   90.00
_cell.angle_beta   90.00
_cell.angle_gamma   90.00
#
_symmetry.space_group_name_H-M   'P 1'
#
loop_
_entity.id
_entity.type
_entity.pdbx_description
1 polymer ?
#
loop_
_entity_poly.entity_id
_entity_poly.type
_entity_poly.pdbx_seq_one_letter_code
_entity_poly.pdbx_strand_id
1 'polypeptide(L)' 'MPETDWFPGGTLPDRQGYFEVEYDTGETEITRYGILGWEPEENRGRIRRWRGLDPKIEAAEMQRESAVRNNGDSLIG' A
#
# COMPACT_ATOMS: atom_id res chain seq x y z
N MET A 1 10.43 -14.75 -4.35
CA MET A 1 9.70 -13.97 -3.32
C MET A 1 9.61 -14.90 -2.13
N PRO A 2 10.06 -14.54 -0.91
CA PRO A 2 9.56 -15.23 0.27
C PRO A 2 8.03 -15.19 0.20
N GLU A 3 7.39 -16.32 0.44
CA GLU A 3 5.94 -16.45 0.45
C GLU A 3 5.39 -15.67 1.64
N THR A 4 5.23 -14.35 1.52
CA THR A 4 4.57 -13.58 2.57
C THR A 4 3.12 -14.02 2.62
N ASP A 5 2.73 -14.59 3.76
CA ASP A 5 1.37 -15.05 3.99
C ASP A 5 0.36 -13.92 3.80
N TRP A 6 -0.74 -14.27 3.16
CA TRP A 6 -1.91 -13.40 3.07
C TRP A 6 -2.70 -13.45 4.38
N PHE A 7 -2.85 -12.31 5.00
CA PHE A 7 -3.68 -12.10 6.18
C PHE A 7 -5.09 -11.66 5.77
N PRO A 8 -6.14 -12.07 6.49
CA PRO A 8 -7.50 -11.67 6.18
C PRO A 8 -7.71 -10.18 6.42
N GLY A 9 -8.55 -9.53 5.61
CA GLY A 9 -8.84 -8.08 5.68
C GLY A 9 -9.52 -7.61 6.98
N GLY A 10 -10.01 -8.56 7.80
CA GLY A 10 -10.50 -8.27 9.16
C GLY A 10 -9.41 -8.27 10.24
N THR A 11 -8.20 -8.74 9.93
CA THR A 11 -7.01 -8.58 10.78
C THR A 11 -6.29 -7.32 10.34
N LEU A 12 -5.81 -6.49 11.27
CA LEU A 12 -5.09 -5.27 10.93
C LEU A 12 -3.57 -5.48 11.08
N PRO A 13 -2.74 -4.80 10.28
CA PRO A 13 -1.29 -4.83 10.46
C PRO A 13 -0.89 -4.24 11.82
N ASP A 14 0.12 -4.83 12.45
CA ASP A 14 0.68 -4.34 13.73
C ASP A 14 1.61 -3.13 13.53
N ARG A 15 2.02 -2.84 12.29
CA ARG A 15 2.92 -1.74 11.92
C ARG A 15 2.31 -0.86 10.84
N GLN A 16 2.68 0.41 10.85
CA GLN A 16 2.43 1.32 9.73
C GLN A 16 3.40 1.04 8.58
N GLY A 17 2.96 1.27 7.34
CA GLY A 17 3.78 1.03 6.15
C GLY A 17 2.94 0.79 4.89
N TYR A 18 3.59 0.30 3.85
CA TYR A 18 2.92 -0.12 2.62
C TYR A 18 2.72 -1.63 2.62
N PHE A 19 1.53 -2.05 2.23
CA PHE A 19 1.12 -3.45 2.17
C PHE A 19 0.44 -3.70 0.84
N GLU A 20 0.55 -4.94 0.35
CA GLU A 20 -0.28 -5.35 -0.78
C GLU A 20 -1.64 -5.79 -0.24
N VAL A 21 -2.71 -5.22 -0.79
CA VAL A 21 -4.09 -5.55 -0.44
C VAL A 21 -4.80 -6.11 -1.66
N GLU A 22 -5.62 -7.14 -1.44
CA GLU A 22 -6.56 -7.65 -2.42
C GLU A 22 -7.97 -7.21 -2.05
N TYR A 23 -8.66 -6.60 -3.00
CA TYR A 23 -10.04 -6.17 -2.85
C TYR A 23 -11.01 -7.29 -3.24
N ASP A 24 -12.24 -7.16 -2.77
CA ASP A 24 -13.36 -8.03 -3.17
C ASP A 24 -13.60 -8.07 -4.69
N THR A 25 -13.20 -7.02 -5.41
CA THR A 25 -13.24 -6.97 -6.88
C THR A 25 -12.25 -7.95 -7.55
N GLY A 26 -11.33 -8.54 -6.79
CA GLY A 26 -10.24 -9.38 -7.30
C GLY A 26 -9.00 -8.58 -7.71
N GLU A 27 -9.03 -7.26 -7.56
CA GLU A 27 -7.89 -6.39 -7.83
C GLU A 27 -6.91 -6.37 -6.66
N THR A 28 -5.63 -6.29 -6.98
CA THR A 28 -4.53 -6.23 -6.00
C THR A 28 -3.77 -4.91 -6.16
N GLU A 29 -3.54 -4.21 -5.06
CA GLU A 29 -2.83 -2.92 -5.07
C GLU A 29 -1.97 -2.73 -3.82
N ILE A 30 -0.95 -1.89 -3.94
CA ILE A 30 -0.16 -1.43 -2.79
C ILE A 30 -0.88 -0.26 -2.12
N THR A 31 -1.30 -0.48 -0.88
CA THR A 31 -2.07 0.47 -0.05
C THR A 31 -1.29 0.75 1.23
N ARG A 32 -1.35 2.00 1.69
CA ARG A 32 -0.69 2.41 2.91
C ARG A 32 -1.58 2.11 4.10
N TYR A 33 -1.01 1.52 5.15
CA TYR A 33 -1.64 1.45 6.47
C TYR A 33 -1.00 2.49 7.39
N GLY A 34 -1.79 3.51 7.73
CA GLY A 34 -1.40 4.63 8.59
C GLY A 34 -2.11 4.61 9.94
N ILE A 35 -2.02 5.73 10.67
CA ILE A 35 -2.64 5.89 12.00
C ILE A 35 -4.17 5.82 11.92
N LEU A 36 -4.75 6.30 10.82
CA LEU A 36 -6.20 6.33 10.61
C LEU A 36 -6.76 5.02 10.07
N GLY A 37 -5.89 4.12 9.57
CA GLY A 37 -6.29 2.87 8.95
C GLY A 37 -5.70 2.71 7.55
N TRP A 38 -6.46 2.05 6.67
CA TRP A 38 -6.07 1.78 5.29
C TRP A 38 -6.32 3.01 4.40
N GLU A 39 -5.31 3.45 3.66
CA GLU A 39 -5.40 4.58 2.73
C GLU A 39 -4.90 4.13 1.33
N PRO A 40 -5.68 4.29 0.24
CA PRO A 40 -6.88 5.12 0.09
C PRO A 40 -8.22 4.41 0.37
N GLU A 41 -9.21 5.18 0.83
CA GLU A 41 -10.27 4.65 1.72
C GLU A 41 -11.73 4.76 1.23
N GLU A 42 -12.08 4.85 -0.06
CA GLU A 42 -13.54 4.91 -0.36
C GLU A 42 -14.06 4.29 -1.67
N ASN A 43 -13.30 4.28 -2.77
CA ASN A 43 -13.84 3.87 -4.07
C ASN A 43 -13.35 2.51 -4.61
N ARG A 44 -12.48 1.81 -3.88
CA ARG A 44 -11.84 0.55 -4.35
C ARG A 44 -12.59 -0.72 -3.96
N GLY A 45 -13.52 -0.61 -3.00
CA GLY A 45 -14.23 -1.75 -2.43
C GLY A 45 -13.58 -2.26 -1.14
N ARG A 46 -14.10 -3.39 -0.64
CA ARG A 46 -13.68 -3.95 0.65
C ARG A 46 -12.39 -4.75 0.51
N ILE A 47 -11.44 -4.54 1.42
CA ILE A 47 -10.23 -5.35 1.51
C ILE A 47 -10.61 -6.77 1.95
N ARG A 48 -10.29 -7.77 1.11
CA ARG A 48 -10.46 -9.20 1.42
C ARG A 48 -9.28 -9.75 2.19
N ARG A 49 -8.07 -9.40 1.77
CA ARG A 49 -6.82 -9.86 2.39
C ARG A 49 -5.70 -8.87 2.11
N TRP A 50 -4.67 -8.90 2.94
CA TRP A 50 -3.48 -8.09 2.79
C TRP A 50 -2.24 -8.91 3.12
N ARG A 51 -1.07 -8.49 2.66
CA ARG A 51 0.20 -9.09 3.05
C ARG A 51 1.31 -8.06 3.15
N GLY A 52 2.32 -8.39 3.94
CA GLY A 52 3.55 -7.62 3.98
C GLY A 52 4.22 -7.59 2.60
N LEU A 53 4.68 -6.41 2.19
CA LEU A 53 5.52 -6.29 1.00
C LEU A 53 6.94 -6.77 1.27
N ASP A 54 7.57 -7.27 0.21
CA ASP A 54 9.01 -7.44 0.19
C ASP A 54 9.67 -6.06 0.43
N PRO A 55 10.69 -5.93 1.29
CA PRO A 55 11.32 -4.64 1.58
C PRO A 55 11.89 -3.95 0.32
N LYS A 56 12.19 -4.73 -0.74
CA LYS A 56 12.59 -4.19 -2.05
C LYS A 56 11.44 -3.51 -2.80
N ILE A 57 10.22 -4.05 -2.66
CA ILE A 57 9.01 -3.47 -3.26
C ILE A 57 8.57 -2.26 -2.44
N GLU A 58 8.59 -2.36 -1.11
CA GLU A 58 8.28 -1.24 -0.21
C GLU A 58 9.21 -0.04 -0.49
N ALA A 59 10.51 -0.27 -0.64
CA ALA A 59 11.49 0.76 -1.01
C ALA A 59 11.24 1.34 -2.42
N ALA A 60 10.82 0.51 -3.38
CA ALA A 60 10.50 0.97 -4.73
C ALA A 60 9.26 1.87 -4.76
N GLU A 61 8.23 1.56 -3.96
CA GLU A 61 7.04 2.41 -3.84
C GLU A 61 7.34 3.72 -3.10
N MET A 62 8.16 3.68 -2.04
CA MET A 62 8.66 4.91 -1.41
C MET A 62 9.43 5.78 -2.42
N GLN A 63 10.25 5.18 -3.29
CA GLN A 63 10.97 5.91 -4.33
C GLN A 63 10.03 6.47 -5.39
N ARG A 64 8.99 5.74 -5.81
CA ARG A 64 7.96 6.26 -6.71
C ARG A 64 7.21 7.44 -6.10
N GLU A 65 6.76 7.33 -4.85
CA GLU A 65 6.06 8.43 -4.17
C GLU A 65 6.98 9.65 -4.02
N SER A 66 8.25 9.45 -3.67
CA SER A 66 9.25 10.52 -3.61
C SER A 66 9.51 11.16 -4.98
N ALA A 67 9.50 10.38 -6.07
CA ALA A 67 9.67 10.90 -7.43
C ALA A 67 8.47 11.73 -7.88
N VAL A 68 7.24 11.33 -7.50
CA VAL A 68 6.02 12.12 -7.74
C VAL A 68 6.09 13.47 -7.02
N ARG A 69 6.57 13.51 -5.76
CA ARG A 69 6.72 14.77 -5.02
C ARG A 69 7.83 15.67 -5.58
N ASN A 70 8.95 15.10 -6.02
CA ASN A 70 10.09 15.89 -6.52
C ASN A 70 9.77 16.58 -7.86
N ASN A 71 8.94 15.96 -8.71
CA ASN A 71 8.58 16.52 -10.00
C ASN A 71 7.54 17.66 -9.92
N GLY A 72 6.96 17.92 -8.73
CA GLY A 72 6.05 19.04 -8.50
C GLY A 72 6.77 20.38 -8.26
N ASP A 73 8.06 20.36 -7.91
CA ASP A 73 8.85 21.57 -7.59
C ASP A 73 9.41 22.24 -8.86
N SER A 74 9.39 21.56 -10.01
CA SER A 74 9.99 22.07 -11.25
C SER A 74 9.03 22.81 -12.19
N LEU A 75 7.79 23.10 -11.76
CA LEU A 75 6.79 23.84 -12.55
C LEU A 75 6.46 25.25 -11.99
N ILE A 76 7.13 25.69 -10.92
CA ILE A 76 7.08 27.08 -10.43
C ILE A 76 8.52 27.57 -10.29
N GLY A 77 9.15 27.93 -11.41
CA GLY A 77 10.49 28.52 -11.45
C GLY A 77 10.76 29.19 -12.78
#